data_AF-A0AAX3YM95-F1
#
_entry.id   AF-A0AAX3YM95-F1
#
_cell.length_a   1.000
_cell.length_b   1.000
_cell.length_c   1.000
_cell.angle_alpha   90.00
_cell.angle_beta   90.00
_cell.angle_gamma   90.00
#
_symmetry.space_group_name_H-M   'P 1'
#
loop_
_entity.id
_entity.type
_entity.pdbx_description
1 polymer ?
#
loop_
_entity_poly.entity_id
_entity_poly.type
_entity_poly.pdbx_seq_one_letter_code
_entity_poly.pdbx_strand_id
1 'polypeptide(L)'
;MKDQDQRGGDNSNLIQGGTVSLTQNVTHTTVGLTYSETKDLFMTLFRDNFYEMRGQAMEVVAERAEEITVKFLNRMQGRAPEGFDSANDPALQRALVSAQTEYACSGDQELGDVLVDILVDRAETPTGSLQSIILSEALTVAPKLTSGQIAALTVILCMRQTDFYHWAKPSSVYEVLKKALLNASGNLRAEKISYTHMSYAGVGSMGSGEWPLFQRFPLMYPGAFTRGFTHDDIDEDLKPFLDAIFIPAWRDPERMQTVFGTERILTESIPPTNELYPHLDKIRALMNSNPLTPDEVELDLREKIPSLSHVFDAWKTTQLRFFELTSVGMAIGQANWRRHWDSVPKLDIYFE
;
A
#
# COMPACT_ATOMS: atom_id res chain seq x y z
N MET A 1 -61.35 38.56 -28.03
CA MET A 1 -60.62 37.28 -27.88
C MET A 1 -59.43 37.36 -28.81
N LYS A 2 -58.21 37.15 -28.30
CA LYS A 2 -56.99 37.13 -29.12
C LYS A 2 -56.82 35.71 -29.65
N ASP A 3 -56.83 35.56 -30.97
CA ASP A 3 -56.45 34.31 -31.62
C ASP A 3 -54.97 34.03 -31.34
N GLN A 4 -54.67 32.84 -30.81
CA GLN A 4 -53.31 32.34 -30.64
C GLN A 4 -53.03 31.35 -31.77
N ASP A 5 -52.05 31.69 -32.61
CA ASP A 5 -51.60 30.88 -33.72
C ASP A 5 -50.34 30.11 -33.29
N GLN A 6 -50.34 28.77 -33.40
CA GLN A 6 -49.18 27.92 -33.11
C GLN A 6 -48.84 27.10 -34.35
N ARG A 7 -47.54 27.06 -34.71
CA ARG A 7 -47.01 26.20 -35.79
C ARG A 7 -45.96 25.26 -35.20
N GLY A 8 -46.19 23.96 -35.35
CA GLY A 8 -45.26 22.89 -34.97
C GLY A 8 -44.52 22.34 -36.19
N GLY A 9 -43.28 21.91 -36.00
CA GLY A 9 -42.50 21.17 -37.01
C GLY A 9 -42.71 19.65 -36.90
N ASP A 10 -42.12 18.89 -37.82
CA ASP A 10 -42.23 17.43 -37.82
C ASP A 10 -41.69 16.82 -36.51
N ASN A 11 -42.45 15.88 -35.94
CA ASN A 11 -42.27 15.25 -34.63
C ASN A 11 -42.47 16.14 -33.39
N SER A 12 -43.29 17.20 -33.47
CA SER A 12 -43.67 17.97 -32.26
C SER A 12 -45.13 17.74 -31.83
N ASN A 13 -45.32 17.57 -30.52
CA ASN A 13 -46.65 17.54 -29.88
C ASN A 13 -46.91 18.90 -29.22
N LEU A 14 -47.90 19.64 -29.74
CA LEU A 14 -48.32 20.92 -29.19
C LEU A 14 -49.44 20.69 -28.17
N ILE A 15 -49.17 21.04 -26.91
CA ILE A 15 -50.15 20.94 -25.82
C ILE A 15 -50.48 22.35 -25.32
N GLN A 16 -51.76 22.73 -25.40
CA GLN A 16 -52.25 24.03 -24.96
C GLN A 16 -53.13 23.83 -23.72
N GLY A 17 -52.60 24.18 -22.55
CA GLY A 17 -53.31 24.14 -21.27
C GLY A 17 -52.82 25.28 -20.37
N GLY A 18 -53.75 25.97 -19.70
CA GLY A 18 -53.46 27.18 -18.91
C GLY A 18 -52.53 26.98 -17.71
N THR A 19 -52.20 25.73 -17.36
CA THR A 19 -51.12 25.37 -16.43
C THR A 19 -50.66 23.95 -16.76
N VAL A 20 -49.48 23.83 -17.38
CA VAL A 20 -48.82 22.54 -17.60
C VAL A 20 -47.87 22.34 -16.42
N SER A 21 -48.23 21.49 -15.46
CA SER A 21 -47.29 21.02 -14.45
C SER A 21 -46.48 19.89 -15.08
N LEU A 22 -45.24 20.19 -15.47
CA LEU A 22 -44.26 19.18 -15.87
C LEU A 22 -43.86 18.42 -14.61
N THR A 23 -44.60 17.35 -14.28
CA THR A 23 -44.09 16.34 -13.36
C THR A 23 -42.95 15.63 -14.09
N GLN A 24 -41.74 16.16 -13.96
CA GLN A 24 -40.53 15.40 -14.26
C GLN A 24 -40.64 14.13 -13.41
N ASN A 25 -40.77 12.98 -14.07
CA ASN A 25 -40.40 11.72 -13.47
C ASN A 25 -38.94 11.86 -13.08
N VAL A 26 -38.70 12.26 -11.82
CA VAL A 26 -37.40 12.15 -11.18
C VAL A 26 -37.16 10.66 -11.11
N THR A 27 -36.53 10.12 -12.15
CA THR A 27 -35.65 8.98 -11.97
C THR A 27 -34.68 9.43 -10.87
N HIS A 28 -34.82 8.85 -9.67
CA HIS A 28 -33.78 8.94 -8.64
C HIS A 28 -32.54 8.26 -9.21
N THR A 29 -31.83 8.94 -10.10
CA THR A 29 -30.41 8.73 -10.25
C THR A 29 -29.84 9.23 -8.93
N THR A 30 -29.43 8.31 -8.07
CA THR A 30 -28.64 8.64 -6.88
C THR A 30 -27.33 9.21 -7.39
N VAL A 31 -27.34 10.50 -7.75
CA VAL A 31 -26.12 11.25 -8.02
C VAL A 31 -25.54 11.47 -6.63
N GLY A 32 -24.36 10.91 -6.35
CA GLY A 32 -23.61 11.19 -5.13
C GLY A 32 -23.43 12.69 -4.92
N LEU A 33 -23.08 13.07 -3.69
CA LEU A 33 -22.84 14.47 -3.36
C LEU A 33 -21.70 15.03 -4.23
N THR A 34 -21.85 16.27 -4.70
CA THR A 34 -20.75 16.98 -5.37
C THR A 34 -19.63 17.29 -4.37
N TYR A 35 -18.41 17.56 -4.88
CA TYR A 35 -17.28 17.97 -4.04
C TYR A 35 -17.64 19.08 -3.03
N SER A 36 -18.36 20.11 -3.48
CA SER A 36 -18.74 21.24 -2.62
C SER A 36 -19.73 20.81 -1.53
N GLU A 37 -20.75 20.03 -1.91
CA GLU A 37 -21.75 19.53 -0.96
C GLU A 37 -21.11 18.59 0.06
N THR A 38 -20.19 17.73 -0.37
CA THR A 38 -19.44 16.84 0.52
C THR A 38 -18.54 17.62 1.48
N LYS A 39 -17.85 18.67 1.01
CA LYS A 39 -17.04 19.53 1.87
C LYS A 39 -17.91 20.20 2.94
N ASP A 40 -19.02 20.80 2.53
CA ASP A 40 -19.92 21.51 3.44
C ASP A 40 -20.53 20.55 4.49
N LEU A 41 -20.92 19.35 4.05
CA LEU A 41 -21.39 18.27 4.93
C LEU A 41 -20.34 17.93 5.98
N PHE A 42 -19.11 17.63 5.56
CA PHE A 42 -18.03 17.20 6.45
C PHE A 42 -17.57 18.29 7.42
N MET A 43 -17.51 19.54 6.97
CA MET A 43 -17.19 20.67 7.86
C MET A 43 -18.31 20.97 8.86
N THR A 44 -19.57 20.74 8.47
CA THR A 44 -20.71 20.85 9.40
C THR A 44 -20.67 19.73 10.44
N LEU A 45 -20.47 18.50 10.00
CA LEU A 45 -20.33 17.33 10.87
C LEU A 45 -19.20 17.51 11.90
N PHE A 46 -18.04 18.03 11.48
CA PHE A 46 -16.95 18.33 12.40
C PHE A 46 -17.36 19.35 13.48
N ARG A 47 -17.94 20.49 13.06
CA ARG A 47 -18.38 21.54 13.99
C ARG A 47 -19.41 21.04 15.00
N ASP A 48 -20.32 20.18 14.57
CA ASP A 48 -21.40 19.66 15.41
C ASP A 48 -20.92 18.60 16.41
N ASN A 49 -19.76 17.97 16.17
CA ASN A 49 -19.25 16.86 16.99
C ASN A 49 -17.93 17.15 17.72
N PHE A 50 -17.23 18.23 17.37
CA PHE A 50 -15.96 18.59 17.99
C PHE A 50 -16.13 19.44 19.26
N TYR A 51 -15.24 19.27 20.23
CA TYR A 51 -15.27 20.04 21.48
C TYR A 51 -14.96 21.53 21.23
N GLU A 52 -15.76 22.44 21.78
CA GLU A 52 -15.46 23.88 21.70
C GLU A 52 -14.12 24.20 22.39
N MET A 53 -13.13 24.58 21.57
CA MET A 53 -11.86 25.13 22.04
C MET A 53 -11.98 26.65 22.22
N ARG A 54 -11.11 27.25 23.05
CA ARG A 54 -11.16 28.69 23.37
C ARG A 54 -9.95 29.45 22.84
N GLY A 55 -10.16 30.70 22.45
CA GLY A 55 -9.10 31.60 22.00
C GLY A 55 -8.44 31.12 20.70
N GLN A 56 -7.13 31.35 20.56
CA GLN A 56 -6.35 31.00 19.35
C GLN A 56 -6.38 29.50 19.00
N ALA A 57 -6.64 28.62 19.97
CA ALA A 57 -6.76 27.18 19.71
C ALA A 57 -7.96 26.85 18.81
N MET A 58 -9.04 27.64 18.87
CA MET A 58 -10.21 27.42 18.02
C MET A 58 -9.91 27.68 16.54
N GLU A 59 -9.16 28.76 16.26
CA GLU A 59 -8.74 29.11 14.90
C GLU A 59 -7.81 28.03 14.32
N VAL A 60 -6.81 27.58 15.09
CA VAL A 60 -5.88 26.52 14.66
C VAL A 60 -6.60 25.20 14.39
N VAL A 61 -7.55 24.82 15.23
CA VAL A 61 -8.35 23.61 15.02
C VAL A 61 -9.19 23.72 13.75
N ALA A 62 -9.86 24.85 13.55
CA ALA A 62 -10.70 25.05 12.37
C ALA A 62 -9.88 25.01 11.08
N GLU A 63 -8.72 25.68 11.05
CA GLU A 63 -7.80 25.67 9.91
C GLU A 63 -7.32 24.26 9.59
N ARG A 64 -6.87 23.50 10.59
CA ARG A 64 -6.36 22.12 10.39
C ARG A 64 -7.46 21.14 10.02
N ALA A 65 -8.65 21.27 10.58
CA ALA A 65 -9.80 20.46 10.21
C ALA A 65 -10.21 20.70 8.75
N GLU A 66 -10.19 21.95 8.30
CA GLU A 66 -10.39 22.27 6.88
C GLU A 66 -9.26 21.70 6.01
N GLU A 67 -8.00 21.86 6.43
CA GLU A 67 -6.83 21.36 5.70
C GLU A 67 -6.92 19.86 5.42
N ILE A 68 -7.15 19.03 6.45
CA ILE A 68 -7.25 17.58 6.26
C ILE A 68 -8.47 17.18 5.45
N THR A 69 -9.58 17.90 5.59
CA THR A 69 -10.79 17.67 4.77
C THR A 69 -10.50 17.93 3.30
N VAL A 70 -9.86 19.05 2.98
CA VAL A 70 -9.49 19.40 1.60
C VAL A 70 -8.48 18.37 1.04
N LYS A 71 -7.47 17.97 1.83
CA LYS A 71 -6.52 16.92 1.41
C LYS A 71 -7.23 15.60 1.10
N PHE A 72 -8.16 15.19 1.96
CA PHE A 72 -8.97 14.00 1.77
C PHE A 72 -9.80 14.06 0.49
N LEU A 73 -10.57 15.12 0.28
CA LEU A 73 -11.44 15.25 -0.88
C LEU A 73 -10.63 15.32 -2.19
N ASN A 74 -9.50 16.03 -2.19
CA ASN A 74 -8.64 16.11 -3.36
C ASN A 74 -8.02 14.75 -3.71
N ARG A 75 -7.57 13.98 -2.70
CA ARG A 75 -7.01 12.64 -2.92
C ARG A 75 -8.08 11.64 -3.34
N MET A 76 -9.28 11.71 -2.75
CA MET A 76 -10.43 10.93 -3.18
C MET A 76 -10.80 11.23 -4.64
N GLN A 77 -10.90 12.50 -5.01
CA GLN A 77 -11.22 12.90 -6.39
C GLN A 77 -10.20 12.37 -7.41
N GLY A 78 -8.92 12.30 -7.05
CA GLY A 78 -7.87 11.77 -7.92
C GLY A 78 -7.82 10.24 -7.98
N ARG A 79 -8.12 9.53 -6.88
CA ARG A 79 -7.93 8.09 -6.75
C ARG A 79 -9.22 7.28 -6.88
N ALA A 80 -10.30 7.77 -6.28
CA ALA A 80 -11.59 7.11 -6.23
C ALA A 80 -12.75 8.11 -6.24
N PRO A 81 -13.10 8.65 -7.42
CA PRO A 81 -14.25 9.55 -7.57
C PRO A 81 -15.58 8.93 -7.10
N GLU A 82 -15.73 7.61 -7.19
CA GLU A 82 -16.96 6.95 -6.71
C GLU A 82 -17.08 6.94 -5.18
N GLY A 83 -15.98 7.25 -4.46
CA GLY A 83 -15.99 7.38 -3.00
C GLY A 83 -16.91 8.51 -2.49
N PHE A 84 -17.29 9.47 -3.34
CA PHE A 84 -18.24 10.53 -3.00
C PHE A 84 -19.65 9.99 -2.72
N ASP A 85 -20.02 8.84 -3.30
CA ASP A 85 -21.30 8.17 -3.02
C ASP A 85 -21.37 7.70 -1.56
N SER A 86 -20.22 7.35 -0.99
CA SER A 86 -20.07 6.89 0.40
C SER A 86 -20.10 8.04 1.42
N ALA A 87 -20.18 9.32 1.01
CA ALA A 87 -20.20 10.47 1.91
C ALA A 87 -21.39 10.45 2.90
N ASN A 88 -22.48 9.77 2.53
CA ASN A 88 -23.65 9.57 3.39
C ASN A 88 -23.53 8.35 4.33
N ASP A 89 -22.46 7.54 4.23
CA ASP A 89 -22.21 6.40 5.14
C ASP A 89 -21.88 6.92 6.55
N PRO A 90 -22.69 6.60 7.59
CA PRO A 90 -22.41 6.99 8.96
C PRO A 90 -21.03 6.54 9.45
N ALA A 91 -20.54 5.40 8.99
CA ALA A 91 -19.24 4.88 9.41
C ALA A 91 -18.08 5.67 8.77
N LEU A 92 -18.21 6.14 7.53
CA LEU A 92 -17.24 7.06 6.91
C LEU A 92 -17.28 8.44 7.57
N GLN A 93 -18.47 8.97 7.82
CA GLN A 93 -18.66 10.24 8.52
C GLN A 93 -17.99 10.24 9.90
N ARG A 94 -18.21 9.19 10.70
CA ARG A 94 -17.54 9.01 12.00
C ARG A 94 -16.02 8.92 11.85
N ALA A 95 -15.54 8.15 10.87
CA ALA A 95 -14.12 7.98 10.59
C ALA A 95 -13.45 9.32 10.27
N LEU A 96 -14.10 10.16 9.45
CA LEU A 96 -13.61 11.48 9.10
C LEU A 96 -13.54 12.41 10.31
N VAL A 97 -14.59 12.48 11.13
CA VAL A 97 -14.58 13.32 12.35
C VAL A 97 -13.45 12.92 13.28
N SER A 98 -13.21 11.62 13.43
CA SER A 98 -12.08 11.11 14.22
C SER A 98 -10.75 11.58 13.65
N ALA A 99 -10.52 11.41 12.35
CA ALA A 99 -9.29 11.85 11.70
C ALA A 99 -9.09 13.38 11.78
N GLN A 100 -10.15 14.17 11.58
CA GLN A 100 -10.13 15.62 11.76
C GLN A 100 -9.75 16.01 13.18
N THR A 101 -10.32 15.34 14.18
CA THR A 101 -10.04 15.59 15.60
C THR A 101 -8.57 15.36 15.93
N GLU A 102 -8.04 14.21 15.52
CA GLU A 102 -6.67 13.79 15.81
C GLU A 102 -5.63 14.68 15.11
N TYR A 103 -5.89 15.04 13.86
CA TYR A 103 -5.02 15.96 13.12
C TYR A 103 -5.13 17.40 13.62
N ALA A 104 -6.33 17.89 13.93
CA ALA A 104 -6.51 19.25 14.45
C ALA A 104 -5.76 19.45 15.77
N CYS A 105 -5.82 18.47 16.67
CA CYS A 105 -5.14 18.50 17.96
C CYS A 105 -3.62 18.36 17.83
N SER A 106 -3.13 17.46 16.97
CA SER A 106 -1.69 17.20 16.84
C SER A 106 -0.95 18.20 15.95
N GLY A 107 -1.53 18.54 14.79
CA GLY A 107 -0.85 19.29 13.73
C GLY A 107 0.26 18.51 13.02
N ASP A 108 0.33 17.18 13.23
CA ASP A 108 1.35 16.33 12.62
C ASP A 108 0.98 16.05 11.16
N GLN A 109 1.73 16.65 10.25
CA GLN A 109 1.56 16.54 8.80
C GLN A 109 1.73 15.10 8.31
N GLU A 110 2.66 14.33 8.90
CA GLU A 110 2.87 12.95 8.48
C GLU A 110 1.72 12.06 8.89
N LEU A 111 1.23 12.21 10.13
CA LEU A 111 0.04 11.52 10.59
C LEU A 111 -1.17 11.91 9.74
N GLY A 112 -1.35 13.20 9.46
CA GLY A 112 -2.45 13.71 8.63
C GLY A 112 -2.49 13.05 7.26
N ASP A 113 -1.35 12.92 6.59
CA ASP A 113 -1.26 12.24 5.29
C ASP A 113 -1.62 10.74 5.38
N VAL A 114 -1.15 10.05 6.43
CA VAL A 114 -1.47 8.63 6.67
C VAL A 114 -2.97 8.45 6.89
N LEU A 115 -3.58 9.30 7.73
CA LEU A 115 -5.02 9.27 8.00
C LEU A 115 -5.83 9.53 6.72
N VAL A 116 -5.41 10.48 5.88
CA VAL A 116 -6.03 10.75 4.58
C VAL A 116 -5.97 9.52 3.68
N ASP A 117 -4.83 8.83 3.58
CA ASP A 117 -4.73 7.63 2.74
C ASP A 117 -5.63 6.48 3.21
N ILE A 118 -5.73 6.27 4.53
CA ILE A 118 -6.63 5.28 5.12
C ILE A 118 -8.09 5.68 4.91
N LEU A 119 -8.44 6.97 5.03
CA LEU A 119 -9.81 7.46 4.79
C LEU A 119 -10.24 7.24 3.34
N VAL A 120 -9.37 7.48 2.37
CA VAL A 120 -9.68 7.24 0.94
C VAL A 120 -9.90 5.74 0.70
N ASP A 121 -9.04 4.87 1.24
CA ASP A 121 -9.27 3.41 1.17
C ASP A 121 -10.59 3.02 1.84
N ARG A 122 -10.93 3.66 2.97
CA ARG A 122 -12.18 3.38 3.68
C ARG A 122 -13.40 3.81 2.87
N ALA A 123 -13.34 4.91 2.14
CA ALA A 123 -14.42 5.39 1.28
C ALA A 123 -14.65 4.49 0.05
N GLU A 124 -13.58 3.86 -0.46
CA GLU A 124 -13.62 2.87 -1.56
C GLU A 124 -14.15 1.50 -1.12
N THR A 125 -14.04 1.19 0.17
CA THR A 125 -14.34 -0.14 0.69
C THR A 125 -15.81 -0.27 1.10
N PRO A 126 -16.54 -1.30 0.63
CA PRO A 126 -17.92 -1.54 1.05
C PRO A 126 -18.07 -1.69 2.56
N THR A 127 -19.07 -1.00 3.13
CA THR A 127 -19.39 -1.02 4.56
C THR A 127 -19.73 -2.42 5.04
N GLY A 128 -19.15 -2.84 6.16
CA GLY A 128 -19.38 -4.15 6.79
C GLY A 128 -18.43 -5.26 6.34
N SER A 129 -17.56 -4.99 5.36
CA SER A 129 -16.45 -5.89 5.03
C SER A 129 -15.37 -5.90 6.12
N LEU A 130 -14.62 -6.99 6.24
CA LEU A 130 -13.48 -7.08 7.16
C LEU A 130 -12.45 -5.98 6.91
N GLN A 131 -12.16 -5.66 5.64
CA GLN A 131 -11.27 -4.55 5.26
C GLN A 131 -11.79 -3.20 5.78
N SER A 132 -13.10 -2.93 5.69
CA SER A 132 -13.69 -1.69 6.24
C SER A 132 -13.54 -1.58 7.76
N ILE A 133 -13.61 -2.71 8.47
CA ILE A 133 -13.39 -2.79 9.92
C ILE A 133 -11.92 -2.49 10.24
N ILE A 134 -10.99 -3.13 9.54
CA ILE A 134 -9.55 -2.94 9.72
C ILE A 134 -9.15 -1.48 9.47
N LEU A 135 -9.63 -0.87 8.38
CA LEU A 135 -9.35 0.53 8.05
C LEU A 135 -9.92 1.49 9.09
N SER A 136 -11.13 1.21 9.61
CA SER A 136 -11.73 2.03 10.67
C SER A 136 -10.94 1.94 11.98
N GLU A 137 -10.45 0.74 12.33
CA GLU A 137 -9.58 0.55 13.50
C GLU A 137 -8.22 1.24 13.29
N ALA A 138 -7.66 1.16 12.09
CA ALA A 138 -6.40 1.82 11.73
C ALA A 138 -6.47 3.35 11.93
N LEU A 139 -7.59 4.00 11.59
CA LEU A 139 -7.80 5.44 11.84
C LEU A 139 -7.82 5.79 13.33
N THR A 140 -8.24 4.86 14.18
CA THR A 140 -8.30 5.05 15.64
C THR A 140 -6.94 4.76 16.28
N VAL A 141 -6.14 3.86 15.70
CA VAL A 141 -4.87 3.42 16.25
C VAL A 141 -3.68 4.24 15.76
N ALA A 142 -3.67 4.67 14.49
CA ALA A 142 -2.57 5.45 13.91
C ALA A 142 -2.17 6.70 14.72
N PRO A 143 -3.12 7.50 15.28
CA PRO A 143 -2.79 8.68 16.09
C PRO A 143 -2.05 8.37 17.39
N LYS A 144 -2.11 7.12 17.87
CA LYS A 144 -1.40 6.66 19.07
C LYS A 144 0.07 6.38 18.78
N LEU A 145 0.48 6.38 17.51
CA LEU A 145 1.83 5.99 17.08
C LEU A 145 2.65 7.21 16.73
N THR A 146 3.94 7.13 17.02
CA THR A 146 4.93 8.09 16.52
C THR A 146 5.26 7.82 15.05
N SER A 147 5.76 8.83 14.33
CA SER A 147 6.24 8.66 12.95
C SER A 147 7.29 7.55 12.81
N GLY A 148 8.16 7.37 13.81
CA GLY A 148 9.13 6.28 13.81
C GLY A 148 8.52 4.89 13.99
N GLN A 149 7.41 4.77 14.72
CA GLN A 149 6.64 3.52 14.83
C GLN A 149 5.93 3.21 13.51
N ILE A 150 5.33 4.22 12.88
CA ILE A 150 4.69 4.07 11.56
C ILE A 150 5.74 3.66 10.50
N ALA A 151 6.91 4.29 10.50
CA ALA A 151 8.03 3.90 9.63
C ALA A 151 8.45 2.43 9.87
N ALA A 152 8.49 1.98 11.13
CA ALA A 152 8.77 0.58 11.45
C ALA A 152 7.72 -0.38 10.87
N LEU A 153 6.43 -0.03 10.95
CA LEU A 153 5.35 -0.83 10.33
C LEU A 153 5.57 -0.94 8.81
N THR A 154 5.85 0.17 8.13
CA THR A 154 6.11 0.18 6.68
C THR A 154 7.33 -0.66 6.31
N VAL A 155 8.42 -0.55 7.06
CA VAL A 155 9.65 -1.30 6.81
C VAL A 155 9.41 -2.81 6.99
N ILE A 156 8.66 -3.23 8.01
CA ILE A 156 8.32 -4.65 8.20
C ILE A 156 7.46 -5.15 7.05
N LEU A 157 6.39 -4.42 6.70
CA LEU A 157 5.49 -4.77 5.60
C LEU A 157 6.28 -4.98 4.30
N CYS A 158 7.11 -3.99 3.93
CA CYS A 158 7.91 -4.06 2.72
C CYS A 158 8.94 -5.21 2.72
N MET A 159 9.64 -5.45 3.83
CA MET A 159 10.77 -6.40 3.87
C MET A 159 10.36 -7.84 4.15
N ARG A 160 9.19 -8.06 4.76
CA ARG A 160 8.72 -9.39 5.18
C ARG A 160 7.52 -9.88 4.38
N GLN A 161 6.68 -8.98 3.89
CA GLN A 161 5.37 -9.32 3.33
C GLN A 161 5.21 -8.87 1.87
N THR A 162 6.25 -8.31 1.25
CA THR A 162 6.22 -7.90 -0.16
C THR A 162 7.41 -8.45 -0.91
N ASP A 163 7.12 -9.23 -1.95
CA ASP A 163 8.13 -9.72 -2.89
C ASP A 163 8.11 -8.90 -4.19
N PHE A 164 9.30 -8.53 -4.65
CA PHE A 164 9.50 -7.84 -5.93
C PHE A 164 10.02 -8.82 -6.97
N TYR A 165 9.12 -9.38 -7.77
CA TYR A 165 9.47 -10.52 -8.64
C TYR A 165 9.74 -10.13 -10.11
N HIS A 166 9.25 -8.98 -10.58
CA HIS A 166 9.51 -8.50 -11.94
C HIS A 166 10.79 -7.66 -12.02
N TRP A 167 11.94 -8.30 -12.18
CA TRP A 167 13.21 -7.62 -12.41
C TRP A 167 14.08 -8.33 -13.45
N ALA A 168 14.87 -7.56 -14.21
CA ALA A 168 15.67 -8.07 -15.32
C ALA A 168 17.11 -8.43 -14.94
N LYS A 169 17.66 -7.79 -13.90
CA LYS A 169 19.04 -7.98 -13.43
C LYS A 169 19.14 -7.68 -11.93
N PRO A 170 20.19 -8.16 -11.23
CA PRO A 170 20.34 -7.94 -9.78
C PRO A 170 20.29 -6.47 -9.38
N SER A 171 20.82 -5.56 -10.21
CA SER A 171 20.79 -4.12 -9.91
C SER A 171 19.37 -3.56 -9.77
N SER A 172 18.40 -4.16 -10.48
CA SER A 172 16.99 -3.75 -10.40
C SER A 172 16.39 -4.05 -9.03
N VAL A 173 16.85 -5.13 -8.35
CA VAL A 173 16.42 -5.45 -6.98
C VAL A 173 16.87 -4.35 -6.03
N TYR A 174 18.14 -3.93 -6.11
CA TYR A 174 18.65 -2.84 -5.26
C TYR A 174 17.91 -1.52 -5.48
N GLU A 175 17.66 -1.16 -6.74
CA GLU A 175 16.94 0.08 -7.07
C GLU A 175 15.49 0.06 -6.56
N VAL A 176 14.80 -1.07 -6.67
CA VAL A 176 13.46 -1.23 -6.13
C VAL A 176 13.46 -1.12 -4.61
N LEU A 177 14.36 -1.82 -3.91
CA LEU A 177 14.48 -1.72 -2.46
C LEU A 177 14.74 -0.28 -2.01
N LYS A 178 15.65 0.42 -2.70
CA LYS A 178 15.96 1.81 -2.43
C LYS A 178 14.74 2.71 -2.62
N LYS A 179 14.05 2.60 -3.76
CA LYS A 179 12.83 3.38 -4.05
C LYS A 179 11.74 3.10 -3.03
N ALA A 180 11.54 1.84 -2.66
CA ALA A 180 10.52 1.41 -1.72
C ALA A 180 10.77 1.91 -0.29
N LEU A 181 12.02 1.91 0.19
CA LEU A 181 12.31 2.09 1.61
C LEU A 181 12.98 3.41 1.98
N LEU A 182 13.69 4.07 1.06
CA LEU A 182 14.56 5.20 1.43
C LEU A 182 13.80 6.31 2.16
N ASN A 183 12.69 6.76 1.59
CA ASN A 183 11.87 7.81 2.20
C ASN A 183 11.03 7.26 3.36
N ALA A 184 10.42 6.07 3.18
CA ALA A 184 9.54 5.48 4.18
C ALA A 184 10.25 5.11 5.51
N SER A 185 11.56 4.86 5.45
CA SER A 185 12.38 4.55 6.63
C SER A 185 13.08 5.77 7.24
N GLY A 186 12.86 6.98 6.72
CA GLY A 186 13.58 8.18 7.15
C GLY A 186 13.45 8.48 8.65
N ASN A 187 12.28 8.18 9.23
CA ASN A 187 12.01 8.37 10.66
C ASN A 187 12.20 7.10 11.51
N LEU A 188 12.71 6.00 10.93
CA LEU A 188 12.87 4.73 11.64
C LEU A 188 13.78 4.91 12.86
N ARG A 189 13.22 4.70 14.06
CA ARG A 189 13.95 4.78 15.34
C ARG A 189 13.95 3.47 16.08
N ALA A 190 15.10 3.16 16.66
CA ALA A 190 15.51 1.86 17.14
C ALA A 190 15.24 1.62 18.64
N GLU A 191 14.17 2.17 19.20
CA GLU A 191 13.95 2.12 20.65
C GLU A 191 13.19 0.85 21.09
N LYS A 192 13.70 0.15 22.10
CA LYS A 192 13.10 -1.10 22.59
C LYS A 192 11.66 -0.92 23.11
N ILE A 193 11.38 0.19 23.80
CA ILE A 193 10.03 0.48 24.32
C ILE A 193 9.00 0.69 23.21
N SER A 194 9.47 1.09 22.03
CA SER A 194 8.64 1.36 20.86
C SER A 194 7.77 0.15 20.48
N TYR A 195 8.38 -1.04 20.41
CA TYR A 195 7.69 -2.26 19.99
C TYR A 195 6.74 -2.82 21.05
N THR A 196 7.04 -2.58 22.34
CA THR A 196 6.10 -2.92 23.42
C THR A 196 4.85 -2.03 23.35
N HIS A 197 5.03 -0.74 23.09
CA HIS A 197 3.91 0.17 22.88
C HIS A 197 3.10 -0.19 21.62
N MET A 198 3.78 -0.52 20.51
CA MET A 198 3.12 -0.99 19.28
C MET A 198 2.27 -2.24 19.52
N SER A 199 2.76 -3.21 20.30
CA SER A 199 1.96 -4.37 20.69
C SER A 199 0.73 -3.99 21.52
N TYR A 200 0.89 -3.08 22.48
CA TYR A 200 -0.23 -2.56 23.28
C TYR A 200 -1.26 -1.82 22.43
N ALA A 201 -0.81 -1.04 21.44
CA ALA A 201 -1.66 -0.32 20.51
C ALA A 201 -2.38 -1.25 19.51
N GLY A 202 -2.04 -2.54 19.45
CA GLY A 202 -2.71 -3.53 18.61
C GLY A 202 -2.24 -3.57 17.16
N VAL A 203 -1.10 -2.95 16.81
CA VAL A 203 -0.55 -2.96 15.45
C VAL A 203 0.39 -4.13 15.16
N GLY A 204 0.68 -4.94 16.16
CA GLY A 204 1.51 -6.11 16.00
C GLY A 204 1.74 -6.85 17.31
N SER A 205 2.65 -7.82 17.26
CA SER A 205 3.06 -8.59 18.41
C SER A 205 4.52 -9.02 18.28
N MET A 206 5.12 -9.41 19.39
CA MET A 206 6.45 -10.02 19.38
C MET A 206 6.32 -11.50 19.00
N GLY A 207 6.84 -11.85 17.83
CA GLY A 207 6.99 -13.22 17.37
C GLY A 207 7.99 -14.00 18.22
N SER A 208 7.85 -15.32 18.19
CA SER A 208 8.72 -16.24 18.95
C SER A 208 10.08 -16.47 18.28
N GLY A 209 10.18 -16.26 16.97
CA GLY A 209 11.40 -16.40 16.19
C GLY A 209 11.84 -15.09 15.55
N GLU A 210 13.14 -14.93 15.35
CA GLU A 210 13.62 -13.83 14.51
C GLU A 210 13.32 -14.09 13.03
N TRP A 211 13.13 -13.01 12.30
CA TRP A 211 13.13 -12.99 10.85
C TRP A 211 14.56 -12.70 10.36
N PRO A 212 15.33 -13.72 9.93
CA PRO A 212 16.74 -13.57 9.59
C PRO A 212 16.89 -12.90 8.22
N LEU A 213 16.90 -11.56 8.22
CA LEU A 213 16.81 -10.73 7.01
C LEU A 213 17.75 -11.17 5.88
N PHE A 214 19.05 -11.25 6.16
CA PHE A 214 20.06 -11.58 5.15
C PHE A 214 20.01 -13.04 4.70
N GLN A 215 19.43 -13.93 5.49
CA GLN A 215 19.17 -15.31 5.09
C GLN A 215 17.95 -15.42 4.18
N ARG A 216 16.99 -14.48 4.28
CA ARG A 216 15.76 -14.47 3.46
C ARG A 216 15.97 -13.92 2.06
N PHE A 217 16.88 -12.98 1.87
CA PHE A 217 17.15 -12.36 0.57
C PHE A 217 17.44 -13.37 -0.56
N PRO A 218 18.30 -14.40 -0.39
CA PRO A 218 18.48 -15.44 -1.41
C PRO A 218 17.25 -16.29 -1.68
N LEU A 219 16.31 -16.39 -0.73
CA LEU A 219 15.05 -17.11 -0.95
C LEU A 219 14.05 -16.26 -1.74
N MET A 220 14.02 -14.95 -1.46
CA MET A 220 13.13 -14.00 -2.14
C MET A 220 13.60 -13.68 -3.56
N TYR A 221 14.92 -13.55 -3.75
CA TYR A 221 15.55 -13.16 -5.02
C TYR A 221 16.72 -14.08 -5.38
N PRO A 222 16.46 -15.39 -5.60
CA PRO A 222 17.52 -16.38 -5.81
C PRO A 222 18.44 -16.04 -6.97
N GLY A 223 17.90 -15.55 -8.10
CA GLY A 223 18.71 -15.15 -9.25
C GLY A 223 19.62 -13.93 -9.02
N ALA A 224 19.39 -13.15 -7.94
CA ALA A 224 20.18 -11.97 -7.60
C ALA A 224 21.26 -12.26 -6.54
N PHE A 225 21.01 -13.25 -5.67
CA PHE A 225 21.90 -13.62 -4.56
C PHE A 225 22.37 -15.07 -4.64
N THR A 226 22.85 -15.47 -5.82
CA THR A 226 23.47 -16.78 -6.07
C THR A 226 24.91 -16.60 -6.55
N ARG A 227 25.78 -17.57 -6.22
CA ARG A 227 27.09 -17.71 -6.87
C ARG A 227 26.99 -18.43 -8.22
N GLY A 228 25.83 -18.96 -8.58
CA GLY A 228 25.65 -19.81 -9.75
C GLY A 228 26.26 -21.20 -9.57
N PHE A 229 26.18 -21.99 -10.63
CA PHE A 229 26.63 -23.37 -10.71
C PHE A 229 27.44 -23.60 -11.98
N THR A 230 28.08 -24.75 -12.08
CA THR A 230 28.90 -25.16 -13.22
C THR A 230 28.11 -26.01 -14.21
N HIS A 231 28.64 -26.22 -15.41
CA HIS A 231 28.00 -27.09 -16.39
C HIS A 231 27.86 -28.54 -15.92
N ASP A 232 28.76 -29.00 -15.03
CA ASP A 232 28.75 -30.34 -14.46
C ASP A 232 27.59 -30.56 -13.48
N ASP A 233 27.03 -29.47 -12.93
CA ASP A 233 25.87 -29.52 -12.03
C ASP A 233 24.54 -29.68 -12.79
N ILE A 234 24.53 -29.53 -14.12
CA ILE A 234 23.32 -29.56 -14.95
C ILE A 234 22.99 -31.00 -15.37
N ASP A 235 21.80 -31.45 -15.01
CA ASP A 235 21.29 -32.76 -15.44
C ASP A 235 21.26 -32.92 -16.97
N GLU A 236 21.57 -34.11 -17.48
CA GLU A 236 21.62 -34.42 -18.92
C GLU A 236 20.32 -34.09 -19.67
N ASP A 237 19.17 -34.22 -19.02
CA ASP A 237 17.85 -33.95 -19.61
C ASP A 237 17.54 -32.45 -19.76
N LEU A 238 18.30 -31.57 -19.08
CA LEU A 238 18.22 -30.12 -19.23
C LEU A 238 19.15 -29.57 -20.31
N LYS A 239 20.16 -30.35 -20.74
CA LYS A 239 21.12 -29.92 -21.76
C LYS A 239 20.52 -29.53 -23.13
N PRO A 240 19.40 -30.11 -23.60
CA PRO A 240 18.75 -29.64 -24.82
C PRO A 240 18.20 -28.21 -24.72
N PHE A 241 18.01 -27.68 -23.51
CA PHE A 241 17.32 -26.41 -23.24
C PHE A 241 18.23 -25.32 -22.69
N LEU A 242 19.56 -25.51 -22.67
CA LEU A 242 20.51 -24.62 -21.98
C LEU A 242 20.26 -23.13 -22.27
N ASP A 243 20.17 -22.76 -23.55
CA ASP A 243 20.00 -21.37 -23.98
C ASP A 243 18.63 -20.77 -23.62
N ALA A 244 17.64 -21.61 -23.33
CA ALA A 244 16.29 -21.19 -22.96
C ALA A 244 16.15 -20.95 -21.44
N ILE A 245 16.95 -21.64 -20.62
CA ILE A 245 16.78 -21.64 -19.15
C ILE A 245 17.98 -21.09 -18.38
N PHE A 246 19.17 -21.03 -18.98
CA PHE A 246 20.40 -20.60 -18.32
C PHE A 246 21.07 -19.43 -19.02
N ILE A 247 21.71 -18.59 -18.22
CA ILE A 247 22.54 -17.46 -18.65
C ILE A 247 23.86 -17.50 -17.86
N PRO A 248 24.93 -16.85 -18.35
CA PRO A 248 26.11 -16.59 -17.52
C PRO A 248 25.70 -15.86 -16.23
N ALA A 249 26.27 -16.25 -15.10
CA ALA A 249 25.91 -15.68 -13.81
C ALA A 249 26.31 -14.21 -13.72
N TRP A 250 25.41 -13.38 -13.19
CA TRP A 250 25.63 -11.93 -13.14
C TRP A 250 26.85 -11.52 -12.30
N ARG A 251 27.20 -12.34 -11.30
CA ARG A 251 28.30 -12.10 -10.36
C ARG A 251 29.61 -12.74 -10.79
N ASP A 252 29.53 -13.80 -11.59
CA ASP A 252 30.68 -14.58 -12.03
C ASP A 252 30.41 -15.14 -13.45
N PRO A 253 30.95 -14.51 -14.50
CA PRO A 253 30.73 -14.95 -15.87
C PRO A 253 31.25 -16.35 -16.20
N GLU A 254 32.10 -16.94 -15.37
CA GLU A 254 32.58 -18.33 -15.54
C GLU A 254 31.56 -19.38 -15.05
N ARG A 255 30.50 -18.93 -14.36
CA ARG A 255 29.42 -19.77 -13.85
C ARG A 255 28.11 -19.50 -14.58
N MET A 256 27.16 -20.41 -14.41
CA MET A 256 25.81 -20.32 -14.96
C MET A 256 24.79 -20.05 -13.86
N GLN A 257 23.67 -19.43 -14.22
CA GLN A 257 22.50 -19.31 -13.37
C GLN A 257 21.22 -19.45 -14.21
N THR A 258 20.08 -19.61 -13.54
CA THR A 258 18.78 -19.57 -14.22
C THR A 258 18.50 -18.18 -14.78
N VAL A 259 17.85 -18.13 -15.95
CA VAL A 259 17.33 -16.89 -16.54
C VAL A 259 16.20 -16.28 -15.70
N PHE A 260 15.51 -17.11 -14.92
CA PHE A 260 14.45 -16.70 -14.01
C PHE A 260 15.04 -16.09 -12.74
N GLY A 261 14.58 -14.88 -12.39
CA GLY A 261 15.05 -14.16 -11.20
C GLY A 261 14.46 -14.65 -9.88
N THR A 262 13.22 -15.16 -9.90
CA THR A 262 12.48 -15.64 -8.73
C THR A 262 11.69 -16.90 -9.03
N GLU A 263 11.30 -17.61 -7.97
CA GLU A 263 10.43 -18.79 -8.05
C GLU A 263 9.09 -18.50 -8.72
N ARG A 264 8.54 -17.30 -8.47
CA ARG A 264 7.29 -16.86 -9.09
C ARG A 264 7.44 -16.71 -10.60
N ILE A 265 8.50 -16.06 -11.07
CA ILE A 265 8.76 -15.89 -12.50
C ILE A 265 9.03 -17.25 -13.17
N LEU A 266 9.75 -18.14 -12.50
CA LEU A 266 9.98 -19.51 -12.98
C LEU A 266 8.63 -20.23 -13.21
N THR A 267 7.73 -20.20 -12.23
CA THR A 267 6.43 -20.87 -12.30
C THR A 267 5.51 -20.23 -13.35
N GLU A 268 5.48 -18.90 -13.46
CA GLU A 268 4.68 -18.18 -14.46
C GLU A 268 5.19 -18.41 -15.90
N SER A 269 6.50 -18.59 -16.07
CA SER A 269 7.12 -18.78 -17.40
C SER A 269 7.03 -20.21 -17.92
N ILE A 270 6.86 -21.20 -17.03
CA ILE A 270 6.79 -22.63 -17.37
C ILE A 270 5.42 -23.18 -16.92
N PRO A 271 4.33 -22.88 -17.66
CA PRO A 271 3.01 -23.43 -17.36
C PRO A 271 2.97 -24.96 -17.62
N PRO A 272 1.93 -25.68 -17.14
CA PRO A 272 1.79 -27.12 -17.35
C PRO A 272 1.81 -27.61 -18.81
N THR A 273 1.56 -26.71 -19.77
CA THR A 273 1.60 -27.00 -21.21
C THR A 273 3.01 -26.87 -21.81
N ASN A 274 3.99 -26.37 -21.06
CA ASN A 274 5.36 -26.16 -21.51
C ASN A 274 6.16 -27.47 -21.42
N GLU A 275 6.99 -27.75 -22.43
CA GLU A 275 7.85 -28.94 -22.47
C GLU A 275 8.87 -29.01 -21.32
N LEU A 276 9.21 -27.87 -20.70
CA LEU A 276 10.07 -27.79 -19.53
C LEU A 276 9.35 -28.11 -18.21
N TYR A 277 8.02 -28.18 -18.19
CA TYR A 277 7.25 -28.41 -16.97
C TYR A 277 7.64 -29.68 -16.20
N PRO A 278 7.90 -30.83 -16.86
CA PRO A 278 8.39 -32.03 -16.17
C PRO A 278 9.74 -31.85 -15.45
N HIS A 279 10.52 -30.82 -15.82
CA HIS A 279 11.85 -30.55 -15.27
C HIS A 279 11.85 -29.39 -14.25
N LEU A 280 10.68 -28.84 -13.91
CA LEU A 280 10.55 -27.65 -13.05
C LEU A 280 11.26 -27.80 -11.70
N ASP A 281 11.16 -28.97 -11.06
CA ASP A 281 11.80 -29.23 -9.77
C ASP A 281 13.34 -29.21 -9.86
N LYS A 282 13.90 -29.69 -10.98
CA LYS A 282 15.35 -29.66 -11.24
C LYS A 282 15.83 -28.23 -11.49
N ILE A 283 15.08 -27.46 -12.27
CA ILE A 283 15.38 -26.04 -12.53
C ILE A 283 15.31 -25.26 -11.21
N ARG A 284 14.32 -25.52 -10.37
CA ARG A 284 14.20 -24.95 -9.03
C ARG A 284 15.37 -25.31 -8.12
N ALA A 285 15.82 -26.57 -8.13
CA ALA A 285 16.97 -27.01 -7.35
C ALA A 285 18.25 -26.25 -7.78
N LEU A 286 18.47 -26.10 -9.08
CA LEU A 286 19.59 -25.31 -9.62
C LEU A 286 19.47 -23.82 -9.27
N MET A 287 18.28 -23.23 -9.38
CA MET A 287 18.04 -21.82 -9.02
C MET A 287 18.41 -21.53 -7.55
N ASN A 288 18.11 -22.48 -6.66
CA ASN A 288 18.39 -22.35 -5.23
C ASN A 288 19.77 -22.91 -4.82
N SER A 289 20.59 -23.33 -5.79
CA SER A 289 21.94 -23.83 -5.54
C SER A 289 22.91 -22.68 -5.24
N ASN A 290 23.92 -22.98 -4.41
CA ASN A 290 25.02 -22.08 -4.09
C ASN A 290 24.60 -20.63 -3.74
N PRO A 291 23.61 -20.40 -2.85
CA PRO A 291 23.21 -19.06 -2.47
C PRO A 291 24.37 -18.33 -1.77
N LEU A 292 24.36 -17.00 -1.84
CA LEU A 292 25.25 -16.20 -1.01
C LEU A 292 24.96 -16.43 0.48
N THR A 293 26.00 -16.37 1.30
CA THR A 293 25.86 -16.47 2.76
C THR A 293 25.24 -15.20 3.33
N PRO A 294 24.64 -15.23 4.53
CA PRO A 294 24.10 -14.03 5.16
C PRO A 294 25.11 -12.87 5.26
N ASP A 295 26.38 -13.15 5.55
CA ASP A 295 27.43 -12.13 5.65
C ASP A 295 27.77 -11.51 4.27
N GLU A 296 27.80 -12.33 3.22
CA GLU A 296 28.02 -11.84 1.84
C GLU A 296 26.85 -10.98 1.37
N VAL A 297 25.61 -11.40 1.66
CA VAL A 297 24.40 -10.64 1.34
C VAL A 297 24.40 -9.30 2.07
N GLU A 298 24.74 -9.28 3.36
CA GLU A 298 24.82 -8.04 4.13
C GLU A 298 25.87 -7.09 3.54
N LEU A 299 27.07 -7.59 3.23
CA LEU A 299 28.14 -6.81 2.61
C LEU A 299 27.68 -6.23 1.26
N ASP A 300 27.11 -7.07 0.40
CA ASP A 300 26.64 -6.70 -0.92
C ASP A 300 25.54 -5.61 -0.86
N LEU A 301 24.54 -5.78 -0.01
CA LEU A 301 23.48 -4.78 0.17
C LEU A 301 24.05 -3.45 0.67
N ARG A 302 24.95 -3.47 1.66
CA ARG A 302 25.56 -2.24 2.19
C ARG A 302 26.43 -1.53 1.17
N GLU A 303 27.11 -2.26 0.30
CA GLU A 303 27.92 -1.69 -0.77
C GLU A 303 27.04 -1.07 -1.88
N LYS A 304 25.99 -1.77 -2.31
CA LYS A 304 25.16 -1.34 -3.45
C LYS A 304 24.08 -0.32 -3.08
N ILE A 305 23.56 -0.36 -1.86
CA ILE A 305 22.54 0.57 -1.34
C ILE A 305 22.92 1.10 0.05
N PRO A 306 24.04 1.83 0.18
CA PRO A 306 24.53 2.32 1.48
C PRO A 306 23.51 3.23 2.18
N SER A 307 22.63 3.90 1.43
CA SER A 307 21.55 4.74 1.95
C SER A 307 20.50 3.99 2.77
N LEU A 308 20.48 2.65 2.74
CA LEU A 308 19.59 1.81 3.55
C LEU A 308 20.31 1.13 4.72
N SER A 309 21.58 1.46 4.98
CA SER A 309 22.35 0.86 6.07
C SER A 309 21.67 1.03 7.44
N HIS A 310 21.01 2.17 7.68
CA HIS A 310 20.28 2.40 8.93
C HIS A 310 19.10 1.43 9.11
N VAL A 311 18.45 1.00 8.01
CA VAL A 311 17.39 -0.02 8.04
C VAL A 311 17.97 -1.37 8.43
N PHE A 312 19.09 -1.75 7.82
CA PHE A 312 19.79 -3.00 8.11
C PHE A 312 20.29 -3.05 9.56
N ASP A 313 20.84 -1.94 10.05
CA ASP A 313 21.28 -1.80 11.43
C ASP A 313 20.09 -1.88 12.41
N ALA A 314 19.00 -1.18 12.11
CA ALA A 314 17.78 -1.26 12.91
C ALA A 314 17.23 -2.69 12.95
N TRP A 315 17.20 -3.40 11.82
CA TRP A 315 16.73 -4.79 11.78
C TRP A 315 17.57 -5.72 12.66
N LYS A 316 18.90 -5.60 12.59
CA LYS A 316 19.81 -6.43 13.41
C LYS A 316 19.75 -6.11 14.89
N THR A 317 19.70 -4.82 15.24
CA THR A 317 19.94 -4.38 16.63
C THR A 317 18.67 -4.25 17.46
N THR A 318 17.49 -4.16 16.82
CA THR A 318 16.22 -3.85 17.51
C THR A 318 15.24 -5.01 17.48
N GLN A 319 14.10 -4.82 18.14
CA GLN A 319 13.00 -5.80 18.12
C GLN A 319 12.27 -5.88 16.76
N LEU A 320 12.62 -5.04 15.78
CA LEU A 320 12.07 -5.08 14.42
C LEU A 320 12.10 -6.49 13.82
N ARG A 321 13.22 -7.23 14.00
CA ARG A 321 13.37 -8.60 13.47
C ARG A 321 12.43 -9.63 14.07
N PHE A 322 11.82 -9.36 15.22
CA PHE A 322 10.87 -10.28 15.87
C PHE A 322 9.43 -9.83 15.69
N PHE A 323 9.20 -8.60 15.22
CA PHE A 323 7.86 -8.01 15.25
C PHE A 323 7.00 -8.53 14.10
N GLU A 324 5.77 -8.91 14.42
CA GLU A 324 4.75 -9.39 13.49
C GLU A 324 3.61 -8.39 13.42
N LEU A 325 3.21 -8.01 12.21
CA LEU A 325 2.13 -7.03 12.02
C LEU A 325 0.76 -7.70 12.19
N THR A 326 -0.15 -7.01 12.87
CA THR A 326 -1.60 -7.31 12.72
C THR A 326 -2.11 -6.72 11.42
N SER A 327 -3.34 -7.07 11.04
CA SER A 327 -4.02 -6.45 9.89
C SER A 327 -4.13 -4.92 10.01
N VAL A 328 -4.30 -4.40 11.22
CA VAL A 328 -4.29 -2.96 11.50
C VAL A 328 -2.90 -2.36 11.27
N GLY A 329 -1.84 -3.04 11.74
CA GLY A 329 -0.46 -2.62 11.50
C GLY A 329 -0.09 -2.61 10.02
N MET A 330 -0.56 -3.61 9.26
CA MET A 330 -0.40 -3.66 7.80
C MET A 330 -1.10 -2.47 7.14
N ALA A 331 -2.35 -2.18 7.50
CA ALA A 331 -3.09 -1.05 6.94
C ALA A 331 -2.40 0.30 7.16
N ILE A 332 -1.91 0.55 8.38
CA ILE A 332 -1.18 1.78 8.71
C ILE A 332 0.17 1.84 7.98
N GLY A 333 0.93 0.75 8.01
CA GLY A 333 2.23 0.66 7.34
C GLY A 333 2.12 0.86 5.84
N GLN A 334 1.07 0.32 5.22
CA GLN A 334 0.78 0.41 3.80
C GLN A 334 0.34 1.83 3.40
N ALA A 335 -0.53 2.47 4.18
CA ALA A 335 -0.94 3.84 3.96
C ALA A 335 0.27 4.80 4.00
N ASN A 336 1.16 4.63 4.99
CA ASN A 336 2.40 5.40 5.04
C ASN A 336 3.32 5.09 3.85
N TRP A 337 3.36 3.85 3.38
CA TRP A 337 4.21 3.47 2.25
C TRP A 337 3.79 4.16 0.94
N ARG A 338 2.48 4.24 0.67
CA ARG A 338 1.95 4.88 -0.54
C ARG A 338 2.34 6.34 -0.70
N ARG A 339 2.58 7.05 0.41
CA ARG A 339 3.06 8.44 0.40
C ARG A 339 4.42 8.60 -0.27
N HIS A 340 5.19 7.52 -0.33
CA HIS A 340 6.57 7.51 -0.80
C HIS A 340 6.77 6.71 -2.08
N TRP A 341 5.82 5.81 -2.41
CA TRP A 341 5.95 4.93 -3.57
C TRP A 341 4.58 4.53 -4.16
N ASP A 342 4.37 4.82 -5.44
CA ASP A 342 3.08 4.60 -6.11
C ASP A 342 2.79 3.12 -6.43
N SER A 343 3.81 2.27 -6.41
CA SER A 343 3.69 0.83 -6.76
C SER A 343 3.41 -0.08 -5.57
N VAL A 344 2.97 0.49 -4.45
CA VAL A 344 2.64 -0.27 -3.24
C VAL A 344 1.43 -1.18 -3.51
N PRO A 345 1.51 -2.47 -3.17
CA PRO A 345 0.39 -3.39 -3.36
C PRO A 345 -0.87 -2.96 -2.60
N LYS A 346 -2.04 -3.34 -3.13
CA LYS A 346 -3.32 -3.13 -2.46
C LYS A 346 -3.38 -3.87 -1.12
N LEU A 347 -4.21 -3.39 -0.20
CA LEU A 347 -4.21 -3.89 1.17
C LEU A 347 -4.75 -5.34 1.29
N ASP A 348 -5.68 -5.71 0.41
CA ASP A 348 -6.31 -7.03 0.33
C ASP A 348 -5.30 -8.17 0.13
N ILE A 349 -4.22 -7.93 -0.63
CA ILE A 349 -3.19 -8.95 -0.89
C ILE A 349 -2.45 -9.42 0.37
N TYR A 350 -2.55 -8.69 1.49
CA TYR A 350 -1.91 -9.04 2.76
C TYR A 350 -2.84 -9.80 3.72
N PHE A 351 -4.11 -9.98 3.35
CA PHE A 351 -5.12 -10.65 4.18
C PHE A 351 -5.47 -12.07 3.70
N GLU A 352 -4.86 -12.51 2.61
CA GLU A 352 -4.85 -13.90 2.13
C GLU A 352 -3.75 -14.72 2.83
#